data_AF-A0A3M1XP37-F1
#
_entry.id   AF-A0A3M1XP37-F1
#
_cell.length_a   1.000
_cell.length_b   1.000
_cell.length_c   1.000
_cell.angle_alpha   90.00
_cell.angle_beta   90.00
_cell.angle_gamma   90.00
#
_symmetry.space_group_name_H-M   'P 1'
#
loop_
_entity.id
_entity.type
_entity.pdbx_description
1 polymer ?
#
loop_
_entity_poly.entity_id
_entity_poly.type
_entity_poly.pdbx_seq_one_letter_code
_entity_poly.pdbx_strand_id
1 'polypeptide(L)'
;MEKTLRSTQINVKEDVVAILKTALLVEGRYGMSYLISLLRGNAQFGLKDEAHTELETFGALEQQHSERIRCLIELLLEEDLLRITDARYGKMALSEAGEAFLEAPEDWWLRPDKLRPKPYDRMLLVELRQIRRELSQQEGLPPFRIFTDYTLSCLVREKPSGVDELLHIPGFSDYKANRYGTLILGAVERVQERRRADNHERFLARIESPRYQLTKRMFEAGLSLTEMAERRSVKPETIRRALVELHQAGQIDLRPWIQETVPAEAFDQGTSYFEAAEDRRLRHAYEKLGLDYDTLRLCRLYVADISARQDELRVAS
;
A
#
# COMPACT_ATOMS: atom_id res chain seq x y z
N MET A 1 13.29 -10.86 22.70
CA MET A 1 12.68 -10.04 21.63
C MET A 1 11.48 -10.73 20.94
N GLU A 2 11.39 -12.07 20.94
CA GLU A 2 10.24 -12.80 20.35
C GLU A 2 8.94 -12.76 21.17
N LYS A 3 9.01 -12.61 22.51
CA LYS A 3 7.81 -12.59 23.37
C LYS A 3 6.95 -11.33 23.22
N THR A 4 7.51 -10.22 22.76
CA THR A 4 6.78 -8.93 22.64
C THR A 4 6.04 -8.79 21.31
N LEU A 5 6.38 -9.60 20.29
CA LEU A 5 5.72 -9.58 18.97
C LEU A 5 4.40 -10.38 18.95
N ARG A 6 4.19 -11.30 19.90
CA ARG A 6 2.97 -12.13 19.99
C ARG A 6 1.76 -11.41 20.57
N SER A 7 1.93 -10.29 21.29
CA SER A 7 0.82 -9.62 21.99
C SER A 7 -0.18 -8.91 21.07
N THR A 8 0.09 -8.86 19.76
CA THR A 8 -0.77 -8.18 18.78
C THR A 8 -1.22 -9.09 17.64
N GLN A 9 -0.93 -10.40 17.69
CA GLN A 9 -1.35 -11.35 16.64
C GLN A 9 -2.71 -11.98 16.96
N ILE A 10 -3.46 -12.35 15.92
CA ILE A 10 -4.77 -13.01 16.01
C ILE A 10 -4.63 -14.40 15.38
N ASN A 11 -5.13 -15.43 16.06
CA ASN A 11 -5.21 -16.78 15.50
C ASN A 11 -6.37 -16.81 14.50
N VAL A 12 -6.09 -17.20 13.25
CA VAL A 12 -7.07 -17.30 12.16
C VAL A 12 -7.37 -18.73 11.76
N LYS A 13 -6.88 -19.74 12.52
CA LYS A 13 -7.06 -21.16 12.21
C LYS A 13 -8.49 -21.52 11.83
N GLU A 14 -9.47 -21.17 12.67
CA GLU A 14 -10.89 -21.48 12.41
C GLU A 14 -11.43 -20.79 11.15
N ASP A 15 -11.05 -19.53 10.92
CA ASP A 15 -11.42 -18.78 9.71
C ASP A 15 -10.86 -19.47 8.45
N VAL A 16 -9.61 -19.96 8.51
CA VAL A 16 -8.93 -20.65 7.41
C VAL A 16 -9.58 -22.01 7.13
N VAL A 17 -9.83 -22.81 8.17
CA VAL A 17 -10.51 -24.11 8.05
C VAL A 17 -11.88 -23.93 7.38
N ALA A 18 -12.67 -22.94 7.82
CA ALA A 18 -13.96 -22.67 7.21
C ALA A 18 -13.85 -22.33 5.72
N ILE A 19 -12.88 -21.50 5.32
CA ILE A 19 -12.65 -21.13 3.92
C ILE A 19 -12.25 -22.34 3.07
N LEU A 20 -11.22 -23.08 3.50
CA LEU A 20 -10.73 -24.24 2.76
C LEU A 20 -11.81 -25.32 2.66
N LYS A 21 -12.50 -25.61 3.76
CA LYS A 21 -13.60 -26.58 3.79
C LYS A 21 -14.73 -26.17 2.85
N THR A 22 -15.06 -24.88 2.78
CA THR A 22 -16.05 -24.39 1.81
C THR A 22 -15.60 -24.62 0.37
N ALA A 23 -14.35 -24.28 0.04
CA ALA A 23 -13.80 -24.49 -1.31
C ALA A 23 -13.83 -25.98 -1.72
N LEU A 24 -13.59 -26.89 -0.77
CA LEU A 24 -13.70 -28.33 -0.95
C LEU A 24 -15.16 -28.77 -1.19
N LEU A 25 -16.10 -28.33 -0.33
CA LEU A 25 -17.52 -28.70 -0.40
C LEU A 25 -18.20 -28.24 -1.70
N VAL A 26 -17.78 -27.10 -2.25
CA VAL A 26 -18.28 -26.60 -3.54
C VAL A 26 -17.46 -27.11 -4.75
N GLU A 27 -16.61 -28.11 -4.51
CA GLU A 27 -15.77 -28.81 -5.50
C GLU A 27 -14.91 -27.88 -6.37
N GLY A 28 -14.46 -26.75 -5.79
CA GLY A 28 -13.69 -25.73 -6.48
C GLY A 28 -14.35 -25.14 -7.73
N ARG A 29 -15.69 -25.20 -7.83
CA ARG A 29 -16.44 -24.71 -9.01
C ARG A 29 -16.70 -23.20 -8.99
N TYR A 30 -16.37 -22.52 -7.90
CA TYR A 30 -16.76 -21.14 -7.63
C TYR A 30 -15.55 -20.27 -7.26
N GLY A 31 -15.73 -18.96 -7.45
CA GLY A 31 -14.72 -17.95 -7.14
C GLY A 31 -14.97 -17.19 -5.85
N MET A 32 -14.13 -16.19 -5.60
CA MET A 32 -13.97 -15.55 -4.29
C MET A 32 -15.24 -14.89 -3.78
N SER A 33 -15.93 -14.13 -4.64
CA SER A 33 -17.19 -13.47 -4.27
C SER A 33 -18.25 -14.46 -3.81
N TYR A 34 -18.29 -15.65 -4.42
CA TYR A 34 -19.24 -16.70 -4.07
C TYR A 34 -18.93 -17.32 -2.71
N LEU A 35 -17.66 -17.69 -2.50
CA LEU A 35 -17.16 -18.22 -1.22
C LEU A 35 -17.46 -17.24 -0.08
N ILE A 36 -17.20 -15.94 -0.27
CA ILE A 36 -17.50 -14.90 0.73
C ILE A 36 -19.00 -14.83 1.03
N SER A 37 -19.87 -14.88 0.02
CA SER A 37 -21.32 -14.86 0.23
C SER A 37 -21.80 -16.07 1.03
N LEU A 38 -21.30 -17.27 0.73
CA LEU A 38 -21.63 -18.52 1.41
C LEU A 38 -21.15 -18.49 2.87
N LEU A 39 -19.88 -18.17 3.09
CA LEU A 39 -19.28 -18.08 4.42
C LEU A 39 -19.98 -17.05 5.33
N ARG A 40 -20.50 -15.96 4.76
CA ARG A 40 -21.28 -14.98 5.52
C ARG A 40 -22.76 -15.32 5.69
N GLY A 41 -23.25 -16.39 5.07
CA GLY A 41 -24.66 -16.75 5.12
C GLY A 41 -25.58 -15.79 4.33
N ASN A 42 -25.04 -15.02 3.38
CA ASN A 42 -25.86 -14.09 2.60
C ASN A 42 -26.46 -14.80 1.37
N ALA A 43 -27.68 -15.33 1.53
CA ALA A 43 -28.42 -15.96 0.45
C ALA A 43 -28.96 -14.96 -0.60
N GLN A 44 -29.02 -13.66 -0.26
CA GLN A 44 -29.77 -12.67 -1.03
C GLN A 44 -29.11 -12.22 -2.33
N PHE A 45 -27.84 -12.57 -2.57
CA PHE A 45 -27.11 -12.19 -3.79
C PHE A 45 -26.24 -13.33 -4.34
N GLY A 46 -26.79 -14.09 -5.30
CA GLY A 46 -25.98 -14.83 -6.26
C GLY A 46 -25.59 -16.26 -5.89
N LEU A 47 -26.27 -16.89 -4.93
CA LEU A 47 -26.18 -18.35 -4.79
C LEU A 47 -26.85 -19.00 -6.02
N LYS A 48 -26.09 -19.82 -6.73
CA LYS A 48 -26.55 -20.53 -7.94
C LYS A 48 -27.20 -21.87 -7.62
N ASP A 49 -27.00 -22.35 -6.40
CA ASP A 49 -27.45 -23.65 -5.91
C ASP A 49 -28.03 -23.45 -4.51
N GLU A 50 -29.29 -23.80 -4.33
CA GLU A 50 -30.01 -23.66 -3.05
C GLU A 50 -29.49 -24.67 -2.03
N ALA A 51 -28.98 -25.84 -2.46
CA ALA A 51 -28.38 -26.83 -1.58
C ALA A 51 -27.14 -26.30 -0.84
N HIS A 52 -26.48 -25.27 -1.38
CA HIS A 52 -25.33 -24.65 -0.72
C HIS A 52 -25.69 -23.83 0.54
N THR A 53 -26.98 -23.57 0.77
CA THR A 53 -27.45 -23.00 2.04
C THR A 53 -27.54 -24.03 3.17
N GLU A 54 -27.53 -25.32 2.83
CA GLU A 54 -27.56 -26.43 3.80
C GLU A 54 -26.15 -26.90 4.20
N LEU A 55 -25.10 -26.37 3.56
CA LEU A 55 -23.72 -26.70 3.89
C LEU A 55 -23.35 -26.23 5.29
N GLU A 56 -22.58 -27.04 6.01
CA GLU A 56 -22.13 -26.72 7.37
C GLU A 56 -21.26 -25.45 7.46
N THR A 57 -20.65 -25.03 6.35
CA THR A 57 -19.86 -23.79 6.29
C THR A 57 -20.70 -22.56 5.94
N PHE A 58 -21.99 -22.73 5.64
CA PHE A 58 -22.91 -21.62 5.40
C PHE A 58 -23.09 -20.79 6.66
N GLY A 59 -22.75 -19.49 6.57
CA GLY A 59 -22.79 -18.60 7.73
C GLY A 59 -21.68 -18.81 8.77
N ALA A 60 -20.72 -19.71 8.52
CA ALA A 60 -19.64 -20.00 9.48
C ALA A 60 -18.81 -18.75 9.88
N LEU A 61 -18.77 -17.74 9.01
CA LEU A 61 -18.08 -16.47 9.22
C LEU A 61 -19.05 -15.27 9.16
N GLU A 62 -20.30 -15.43 9.57
CA GLU A 62 -21.32 -14.36 9.60
C GLU A 62 -20.84 -13.10 10.36
N GLN A 63 -20.13 -13.31 11.48
CA GLN A 63 -19.59 -12.23 12.32
C GLN A 63 -18.38 -11.52 11.70
N GLN A 64 -17.81 -12.05 10.62
CA GLN A 64 -16.66 -11.48 9.94
C GLN A 64 -17.07 -10.55 8.80
N HIS A 65 -16.36 -9.44 8.66
CA HIS A 65 -16.58 -8.52 7.54
C HIS A 65 -16.12 -9.16 6.21
N SER A 66 -16.86 -8.96 5.11
CA SER A 66 -16.53 -9.53 3.79
C SER A 66 -15.10 -9.22 3.34
N GLU A 67 -14.61 -8.01 3.61
CA GLU A 67 -13.25 -7.60 3.28
C GLU A 67 -12.17 -8.35 4.08
N ARG A 68 -12.47 -8.75 5.33
CA ARG A 68 -11.55 -9.56 6.12
C ARG A 68 -11.44 -10.96 5.51
N ILE A 69 -12.58 -11.57 5.19
CA ILE A 69 -12.64 -12.90 4.53
C ILE A 69 -11.90 -12.85 3.19
N ARG A 70 -12.12 -11.79 2.41
CA ARG A 70 -11.37 -11.54 1.17
C ARG A 70 -9.86 -11.52 1.40
N CYS A 71 -9.38 -10.72 2.35
CA CYS A 71 -7.94 -10.65 2.66
C CYS A 71 -7.39 -12.02 3.04
N LEU A 72 -8.16 -12.81 3.80
CA LEU A 72 -7.74 -14.15 4.19
C LEU A 72 -7.68 -15.10 2.98
N ILE A 73 -8.68 -15.10 2.08
CA ILE A 73 -8.63 -15.89 0.83
C ILE A 73 -7.43 -15.46 -0.04
N GLU A 74 -7.16 -14.15 -0.15
CA GLU A 74 -5.98 -13.65 -0.88
C GLU A 74 -4.67 -14.17 -0.26
N LEU A 75 -4.55 -14.21 1.07
CA LEU A 75 -3.41 -14.81 1.75
C LEU A 75 -3.29 -16.31 1.49
N LEU A 76 -4.40 -17.05 1.49
CA LEU A 76 -4.38 -18.49 1.18
C LEU A 76 -3.94 -18.77 -0.26
N LEU A 77 -4.24 -17.87 -1.21
CA LEU A 77 -3.72 -17.96 -2.57
C LEU A 77 -2.22 -17.63 -2.65
N GLU A 78 -1.75 -16.67 -1.84
CA GLU A 78 -0.34 -16.27 -1.77
C GLU A 78 0.54 -17.36 -1.12
N GLU A 79 0.02 -18.05 -0.11
CA GLU A 79 0.69 -19.13 0.62
C GLU A 79 0.47 -20.51 0.00
N ASP A 80 -0.06 -20.57 -1.23
CA ASP A 80 -0.34 -21.80 -1.98
C ASP A 80 -1.19 -22.83 -1.22
N LEU A 81 -2.18 -22.40 -0.42
CA LEU A 81 -3.20 -23.26 0.21
C LEU A 81 -4.47 -23.33 -0.64
N LEU A 82 -4.74 -22.26 -1.39
CA LEU A 82 -5.71 -22.22 -2.47
C LEU A 82 -5.00 -21.96 -3.77
N ARG A 83 -5.57 -22.46 -4.87
CA ARG A 83 -5.12 -22.19 -6.22
C ARG A 83 -6.28 -21.86 -7.14
N ILE A 84 -6.02 -21.00 -8.11
CA ILE A 84 -7.00 -20.72 -9.17
C ILE A 84 -6.89 -21.81 -10.24
N THR A 85 -7.90 -22.67 -10.31
CA THR A 85 -7.93 -23.81 -11.26
C THR A 85 -8.41 -23.41 -12.65
N ASP A 86 -9.22 -22.36 -12.75
CA ASP A 86 -9.57 -21.75 -14.04
C ASP A 86 -9.51 -20.23 -13.95
N ALA A 87 -8.42 -19.67 -14.49
CA ALA A 87 -8.18 -18.24 -14.56
C ALA A 87 -9.23 -17.45 -15.35
N ARG A 88 -10.05 -18.11 -16.19
CA ARG A 88 -11.15 -17.45 -16.93
C ARG A 88 -12.37 -17.20 -16.06
N TYR A 89 -12.56 -17.99 -15.00
CA TYR A 89 -13.72 -17.91 -14.12
C TYR A 89 -13.35 -17.60 -12.66
N GLY A 90 -12.06 -17.57 -12.33
CA GLY A 90 -11.58 -17.34 -10.97
C GLY A 90 -11.98 -18.46 -10.01
N LYS A 91 -12.17 -19.68 -10.55
CA LYS A 91 -12.49 -20.87 -9.77
C LYS A 91 -11.32 -21.21 -8.87
N MET A 92 -11.57 -21.44 -7.59
CA MET A 92 -10.53 -21.77 -6.63
C MET A 92 -10.76 -23.14 -6.04
N ALA A 93 -9.71 -23.95 -6.01
CA ALA A 93 -9.70 -25.23 -5.31
C ALA A 93 -8.52 -25.26 -4.35
N LEU A 94 -8.47 -26.29 -3.52
CA LEU A 94 -7.33 -26.54 -2.65
C LEU A 94 -6.12 -26.94 -3.50
N SER A 95 -4.95 -26.56 -3.02
CA SER A 95 -3.67 -27.16 -3.38
C SER A 95 -3.42 -28.40 -2.51
N GLU A 96 -2.33 -29.13 -2.79
CA GLU A 96 -1.87 -30.22 -1.92
C GLU A 96 -1.56 -29.73 -0.50
N ALA A 97 -0.95 -28.55 -0.36
CA ALA A 97 -0.71 -27.94 0.95
C ALA A 97 -2.02 -27.56 1.66
N GLY A 98 -3.03 -27.09 0.92
CA GLY A 98 -4.35 -26.78 1.46
C GLY A 98 -5.09 -28.01 1.97
N GLU A 99 -4.98 -29.14 1.25
CA GLU A 99 -5.52 -30.43 1.68
C GLU A 99 -4.82 -30.92 2.95
N ALA A 100 -3.48 -30.90 2.98
CA ALA A 100 -2.71 -31.28 4.16
C ALA A 100 -3.03 -30.41 5.39
N PHE A 101 -3.22 -29.10 5.21
CA PHE A 101 -3.62 -28.20 6.30
C PHE A 101 -5.01 -28.55 6.84
N LEU A 102 -5.97 -28.96 5.99
CA LEU A 102 -7.28 -29.39 6.45
C LEU A 102 -7.26 -30.72 7.22
N GLU A 103 -6.36 -31.64 6.84
CA GLU A 103 -6.21 -32.92 7.55
C GLU A 103 -5.61 -32.73 8.95
N ALA A 104 -4.67 -31.80 9.10
CA ALA A 104 -4.04 -31.47 10.37
C ALA A 104 -3.98 -29.94 10.61
N PRO A 105 -5.10 -29.30 11.01
CA PRO A 105 -5.15 -27.84 11.17
C PRO A 105 -4.25 -27.33 12.31
N GLU A 106 -3.21 -26.60 11.94
CA GLU A 106 -2.30 -25.95 12.88
C GLU A 106 -2.74 -24.52 13.22
N ASP A 107 -2.28 -24.03 14.38
CA ASP A 107 -2.52 -22.65 14.79
C ASP A 107 -1.82 -21.68 13.86
N TRP A 108 -2.57 -20.73 13.29
CA TRP A 108 -2.02 -19.73 12.39
C TRP A 108 -2.20 -18.32 12.94
N TRP A 109 -1.11 -17.73 13.41
CA TRP A 109 -1.08 -16.41 14.02
C TRP A 109 -0.69 -15.33 13.01
N LEU A 110 -1.63 -14.43 12.71
CA LEU A 110 -1.43 -13.31 11.79
C LEU A 110 -1.46 -11.97 12.50
N ARG A 111 -0.70 -11.00 11.98
CA ARG A 111 -0.84 -9.62 12.43
C ARG A 111 -2.15 -9.01 11.87
N PRO A 112 -2.92 -8.23 12.66
CA PRO A 112 -4.18 -7.63 12.24
C PRO A 112 -4.10 -6.79 10.97
N ASP A 113 -2.93 -6.19 10.67
CA ASP A 113 -2.73 -5.41 9.45
C ASP A 113 -2.85 -6.24 8.15
N LYS A 114 -2.57 -7.55 8.20
CA LYS A 114 -2.76 -8.47 7.07
C LYS A 114 -4.24 -8.78 6.78
N LEU A 115 -5.11 -8.56 7.77
CA LEU A 115 -6.54 -8.85 7.70
C LEU A 115 -7.37 -7.57 7.49
N ARG A 116 -6.70 -6.43 7.30
CA ARG A 116 -7.33 -5.17 6.94
C ARG A 116 -7.23 -5.01 5.43
N PRO A 117 -8.31 -4.57 4.77
CA PRO A 117 -8.20 -4.20 3.36
C PRO A 117 -7.11 -3.14 3.23
N LYS A 118 -6.09 -3.43 2.42
CA LYS A 118 -5.12 -2.41 2.01
C LYS A 118 -5.89 -1.24 1.39
N PRO A 119 -5.37 0.01 1.44
CA PRO A 119 -6.04 1.15 0.81
C PRO A 119 -6.38 0.84 -0.64
N TYR A 120 -7.64 0.47 -0.86
CA TYR A 120 -8.09 0.00 -2.14
C TYR A 120 -8.22 1.22 -3.02
N ASP A 121 -7.44 1.27 -4.09
CA ASP A 121 -7.43 2.41 -4.99
C ASP A 121 -8.75 2.42 -5.76
N ARG A 122 -9.79 3.00 -5.15
CA ARG A 122 -11.15 3.04 -5.72
C ARG A 122 -11.16 3.72 -7.08
N MET A 123 -10.29 4.72 -7.27
CA MET A 123 -10.16 5.41 -8.54
C MET A 123 -9.63 4.47 -9.62
N LEU A 124 -8.54 3.75 -9.33
CA LEU A 124 -8.00 2.74 -10.25
C LEU A 124 -8.98 1.59 -10.50
N LEU A 125 -9.70 1.12 -9.48
CA LEU A 125 -10.72 0.09 -9.68
C LEU A 125 -11.80 0.54 -10.67
N VAL A 126 -12.31 1.76 -10.51
CA VAL A 126 -13.35 2.30 -11.39
C VAL A 126 -12.86 2.36 -12.83
N GLU A 127 -11.64 2.88 -13.05
CA GLU A 127 -10.98 2.91 -14.36
C GLU A 127 -10.83 1.49 -14.96
N LEU A 128 -10.31 0.54 -14.20
CA LEU A 128 -10.10 -0.83 -14.69
C LEU A 128 -11.42 -1.58 -14.94
N ARG A 129 -12.48 -1.30 -14.15
CA ARG A 129 -13.82 -1.84 -14.41
C ARG A 129 -14.42 -1.26 -15.68
N GLN A 130 -14.18 0.02 -15.95
CA GLN A 130 -14.62 0.66 -17.18
C GLN A 130 -13.90 0.07 -18.38
N ILE A 131 -12.56 -0.07 -18.33
CA ILE A 131 -11.76 -0.76 -19.36
C ILE A 131 -12.29 -2.17 -19.60
N ARG A 132 -12.54 -2.94 -18.54
CA ARG A 132 -13.08 -4.30 -18.66
C ARG A 132 -14.43 -4.31 -19.40
N ARG A 133 -15.30 -3.34 -19.09
CA ARG A 133 -16.62 -3.20 -19.73
C ARG A 133 -16.49 -2.86 -21.21
N GLU A 134 -15.60 -1.94 -21.56
CA GLU A 134 -15.35 -1.53 -22.95
C GLU A 134 -14.79 -2.70 -23.77
N LEU A 135 -13.77 -3.39 -23.26
CA LEU A 135 -13.20 -4.59 -23.91
C LEU A 135 -14.25 -5.70 -24.06
N SER A 136 -15.06 -5.92 -23.02
CA SER A 136 -16.16 -6.89 -23.05
C SER A 136 -17.16 -6.59 -24.16
N GLN A 137 -17.53 -5.32 -24.34
CA GLN A 137 -18.44 -4.89 -25.41
C GLN A 137 -17.80 -5.04 -26.79
N GLN A 138 -16.53 -4.64 -26.95
CA GLN A 138 -15.79 -4.74 -28.20
C GLN A 138 -15.62 -6.19 -28.66
N GLU A 139 -15.42 -7.13 -27.73
CA GLU A 139 -15.17 -8.53 -28.04
C GLU A 139 -16.44 -9.39 -28.03
N GLY A 140 -17.58 -8.83 -27.61
CA GLY A 140 -18.83 -9.59 -27.46
C GLY A 140 -18.75 -10.69 -26.40
N LEU A 141 -17.83 -10.57 -25.45
CA LEU A 141 -17.60 -11.54 -24.37
C LEU A 141 -18.09 -10.99 -23.03
N PRO A 142 -18.66 -11.81 -22.13
CA PRO A 142 -18.98 -11.36 -20.77
C PRO A 142 -17.77 -10.75 -20.04
N PRO A 143 -17.94 -9.73 -19.17
CA PRO A 143 -16.81 -9.00 -18.57
C PRO A 143 -15.79 -9.88 -17.85
N PHE A 144 -16.26 -10.90 -17.13
CA PHE A 144 -15.38 -11.81 -16.39
C PHE A 144 -14.45 -12.63 -17.32
N ARG A 145 -14.79 -12.80 -18.61
CA ARG A 145 -13.93 -13.49 -19.59
C ARG A 145 -12.73 -12.66 -20.04
N ILE A 146 -12.84 -11.32 -20.00
CA ILE A 146 -11.71 -10.43 -20.28
C ILE A 146 -10.67 -10.62 -19.16
N PHE A 147 -11.08 -10.34 -17.92
CA PHE A 147 -10.36 -10.74 -16.71
C PHE A 147 -11.28 -10.75 -15.47
N THR A 148 -10.90 -11.56 -14.49
CA THR A 148 -11.73 -11.83 -13.30
C THR A 148 -11.71 -10.66 -12.31
N ASP A 149 -12.62 -10.68 -11.34
CA ASP A 149 -12.59 -9.72 -10.22
C ASP A 149 -11.36 -9.90 -9.34
N TYR A 150 -10.82 -11.12 -9.25
CA TYR A 150 -9.57 -11.38 -8.55
C TYR A 150 -8.40 -10.69 -9.26
N THR A 151 -8.30 -10.86 -10.58
CA THR A 151 -7.29 -10.18 -11.41
C THR A 151 -7.40 -8.64 -11.27
N LEU A 152 -8.61 -8.08 -11.23
CA LEU A 152 -8.82 -6.65 -10.94
C LEU A 152 -8.26 -6.25 -9.56
N SER A 153 -8.52 -7.05 -8.53
CA SER A 153 -7.99 -6.83 -7.18
C SER A 153 -6.46 -6.80 -7.20
N CYS A 154 -5.84 -7.78 -7.86
CA CYS A 154 -4.39 -7.84 -8.01
C CYS A 154 -3.83 -6.62 -8.75
N LEU A 155 -4.43 -6.20 -9.86
CA LEU A 155 -3.99 -5.00 -10.60
C LEU A 155 -4.05 -3.73 -9.73
N VAL A 156 -5.13 -3.56 -8.96
CA VAL A 156 -5.31 -2.42 -8.05
C VAL A 156 -4.28 -2.42 -6.92
N ARG A 157 -3.88 -3.62 -6.46
CA ARG A 157 -2.97 -3.82 -5.35
C ARG A 157 -1.51 -3.67 -5.78
N GLU A 158 -1.10 -4.35 -6.85
CA GLU A 158 0.27 -4.41 -7.33
C GLU A 158 0.65 -3.19 -8.18
N LYS A 159 -0.33 -2.55 -8.86
CA LYS A 159 -0.14 -1.32 -9.65
C LYS A 159 1.03 -1.44 -10.64
N PRO A 160 0.95 -2.42 -11.57
CA PRO A 160 2.05 -2.73 -12.47
C PRO A 160 2.47 -1.51 -13.29
N SER A 161 3.77 -1.36 -13.47
CA SER A 161 4.42 -0.28 -14.22
C SER A 161 4.97 -0.72 -15.59
N GLY A 162 4.91 -2.03 -15.88
CA GLY A 162 5.40 -2.60 -17.14
C GLY A 162 4.75 -3.93 -17.50
N VAL A 163 5.05 -4.41 -18.70
CA VAL A 163 4.52 -5.67 -19.24
C VAL A 163 4.99 -6.88 -18.41
N ASP A 164 6.26 -6.87 -17.99
CA ASP A 164 6.81 -7.96 -17.16
C ASP A 164 6.05 -8.09 -15.84
N GLU A 165 5.71 -6.98 -15.19
CA GLU A 165 4.92 -6.98 -13.96
C GLU A 165 3.48 -7.44 -14.21
N LEU A 166 2.89 -7.13 -15.38
CA LEU A 166 1.58 -7.66 -15.76
C LEU A 166 1.58 -9.19 -15.88
N LEU A 167 2.66 -9.79 -16.37
CA LEU A 167 2.75 -11.26 -16.50
C LEU A 167 2.76 -11.96 -15.13
N HIS A 168 3.19 -11.27 -14.07
CA HIS A 168 3.12 -11.78 -12.70
C HIS A 168 1.71 -11.67 -12.09
N ILE A 169 0.78 -10.98 -12.74
CA ILE A 169 -0.59 -10.85 -12.25
C ILE A 169 -1.38 -12.13 -12.57
N PRO A 170 -1.98 -12.79 -11.56
CA PRO A 170 -2.79 -13.98 -11.80
C PRO A 170 -3.91 -13.77 -12.83
N GLY A 171 -3.89 -14.59 -13.88
CA GLY A 171 -4.85 -14.54 -14.98
C GLY A 171 -4.46 -13.64 -16.15
N PHE A 172 -3.24 -13.06 -16.14
CA PHE A 172 -2.57 -12.51 -17.30
C PHE A 172 -1.66 -13.55 -17.94
N SER A 173 -1.86 -13.76 -19.23
CA SER A 173 -0.95 -14.51 -20.10
C SER A 173 -0.29 -13.55 -21.08
N ASP A 174 0.73 -14.00 -21.82
CA ASP A 174 1.37 -13.20 -22.89
C ASP A 174 0.35 -12.59 -23.84
N TYR A 175 -0.68 -13.36 -24.21
CA TYR A 175 -1.76 -12.88 -25.05
C TYR A 175 -2.49 -11.66 -24.43
N LYS A 176 -2.88 -11.74 -23.16
CA LYS A 176 -3.60 -10.67 -22.48
C LYS A 176 -2.71 -9.47 -22.18
N ALA A 177 -1.45 -9.71 -21.83
CA ALA A 177 -0.46 -8.67 -21.61
C ALA A 177 -0.23 -7.86 -22.90
N ASN A 178 -0.07 -8.53 -24.04
CA ASN A 178 0.07 -7.87 -25.34
C ASN A 178 -1.22 -7.16 -25.79
N ARG A 179 -2.39 -7.77 -25.56
CA ARG A 179 -3.67 -7.25 -26.05
C ARG A 179 -4.25 -6.12 -25.19
N TYR A 180 -4.11 -6.19 -23.87
CA TYR A 180 -4.73 -5.25 -22.92
C TYR A 180 -3.72 -4.44 -22.11
N GLY A 181 -2.44 -4.79 -22.14
CA GLY A 181 -1.42 -4.21 -21.26
C GLY A 181 -1.31 -2.70 -21.40
N THR A 182 -1.29 -2.16 -22.63
CA THR A 182 -1.20 -0.71 -22.86
C THR A 182 -2.35 0.06 -22.20
N LEU A 183 -3.59 -0.44 -22.30
CA LEU A 183 -4.75 0.21 -21.69
C LEU A 183 -4.68 0.20 -20.16
N ILE A 184 -4.25 -0.93 -19.60
CA ILE A 184 -4.18 -1.15 -18.15
C ILE A 184 -3.04 -0.34 -17.55
N LEU A 185 -1.84 -0.41 -18.12
CA LEU A 185 -0.68 0.38 -17.67
C LEU A 185 -0.97 1.88 -17.78
N GLY A 186 -1.59 2.31 -18.88
CA GLY A 186 -2.01 3.70 -19.02
C GLY A 186 -3.03 4.14 -17.97
N ALA A 187 -3.96 3.26 -17.54
CA ALA A 187 -4.88 3.57 -16.45
C ALA A 187 -4.18 3.68 -15.09
N VAL A 188 -3.23 2.78 -14.81
CA VAL A 188 -2.41 2.83 -13.61
C VAL A 188 -1.63 4.15 -13.58
N GLU A 189 -0.95 4.49 -14.67
CA GLU A 189 -0.17 5.72 -14.79
C GLU A 189 -1.02 6.97 -14.59
N ARG A 190 -2.13 7.13 -15.33
CA ARG A 190 -3.04 8.28 -15.19
C ARG A 190 -3.53 8.47 -13.75
N VAL A 191 -3.91 7.37 -13.08
CA VAL A 191 -4.38 7.42 -11.69
C VAL A 191 -3.26 7.86 -10.75
N GLN A 192 -2.05 7.36 -10.96
CA GLN A 192 -0.88 7.74 -10.18
C GLN A 192 -0.50 9.21 -10.41
N GLU A 193 -0.54 9.69 -11.65
CA GLU A 193 -0.30 11.09 -11.99
C GLU A 193 -1.34 12.01 -11.35
N ARG A 194 -2.63 11.71 -11.48
CA ARG A 194 -3.70 12.46 -10.82
C ARG A 194 -3.49 12.51 -9.31
N ARG A 195 -3.12 11.39 -8.68
CA ARG A 195 -2.79 11.36 -7.26
C ARG A 195 -1.59 12.23 -6.91
N ARG A 196 -0.52 12.21 -7.73
CA ARG A 196 0.66 13.06 -7.52
C ARG A 196 0.27 14.53 -7.62
N ALA A 197 -0.53 14.90 -8.62
CA ALA A 197 -1.05 16.25 -8.79
C ALA A 197 -1.92 16.70 -7.61
N ASP A 198 -2.93 15.89 -7.22
CA ASP A 198 -3.81 16.19 -6.08
C ASP A 198 -3.01 16.33 -4.77
N ASN A 199 -2.02 15.47 -4.55
CA ASN A 199 -1.16 15.52 -3.38
C ASN A 199 -0.27 16.77 -3.40
N HIS A 200 0.26 17.15 -4.56
CA HIS A 200 1.06 18.35 -4.72
C HIS A 200 0.22 19.61 -4.49
N GLU A 201 -0.99 19.68 -5.06
CA GLU A 201 -1.91 20.80 -4.83
C GLU A 201 -2.29 20.92 -3.35
N ARG A 202 -2.63 19.81 -2.69
CA ARG A 202 -2.90 19.80 -1.23
C ARG A 202 -1.69 20.18 -0.41
N PHE A 203 -0.49 19.80 -0.86
CA PHE A 203 0.74 20.21 -0.22
C PHE A 203 0.89 21.73 -0.30
N LEU A 204 0.79 22.33 -1.50
CA LEU A 204 0.86 23.78 -1.69
C LEU A 204 -0.22 24.52 -0.89
N ALA A 205 -1.48 24.08 -0.94
CA ALA A 205 -2.56 24.68 -0.17
C ALA A 205 -2.31 24.63 1.35
N ARG A 206 -1.68 23.56 1.85
CA ARG A 206 -1.28 23.44 3.26
C ARG A 206 -0.16 24.40 3.62
N ILE A 207 0.82 24.58 2.73
CA ILE A 207 1.91 25.56 2.89
C ILE A 207 1.36 26.99 2.93
N GLU A 208 0.37 27.31 2.11
CA GLU A 208 -0.29 28.63 2.08
C GLU A 208 -1.27 28.85 3.24
N SER A 209 -1.55 27.83 4.05
CA SER A 209 -2.48 27.97 5.17
C SER A 209 -2.00 29.00 6.20
N PRO A 210 -2.91 29.74 6.87
CA PRO A 210 -2.54 30.75 7.88
C PRO A 210 -1.61 30.22 8.97
N ARG A 211 -1.75 28.94 9.29
CA ARG A 211 -0.93 28.20 10.25
C ARG A 211 0.55 28.11 9.81
N TYR A 212 0.81 27.78 8.55
CA TYR A 212 2.16 27.66 8.01
C TYR A 212 2.77 29.05 7.82
N GLN A 213 1.98 30.00 7.31
CA GLN A 213 2.40 31.40 7.15
C GLN A 213 2.75 32.05 8.50
N LEU A 214 2.02 31.74 9.58
CA LEU A 214 2.39 32.17 10.93
C LEU A 214 3.74 31.58 11.37
N THR A 215 3.98 30.30 11.07
CA THR A 215 5.25 29.63 11.39
C THR A 215 6.41 30.28 10.66
N LYS A 216 6.22 30.55 9.36
CA LYS A 216 7.18 31.26 8.51
C LYS A 216 7.56 32.62 9.11
N ARG A 217 6.56 33.46 9.44
CA ARG A 217 6.81 34.78 10.05
C ARG A 217 7.54 34.71 11.39
N MET A 218 7.19 33.73 12.24
CA MET A 218 7.89 33.55 13.52
C MET A 218 9.35 33.13 13.31
N PHE A 219 9.61 32.24 12.35
CA PHE A 219 10.95 31.80 12.00
C PHE A 219 11.79 32.94 11.41
N GLU A 220 11.23 33.71 10.47
CA GLU A 220 11.88 34.89 9.88
C GLU A 220 12.15 35.99 10.90
N ALA A 221 11.35 36.07 11.97
CA ALA A 221 11.59 36.94 13.12
C ALA A 221 12.65 36.40 14.11
N GLY A 222 13.29 35.26 13.81
CA GLY A 222 14.38 34.69 14.60
C GLY A 222 13.94 33.92 15.86
N LEU A 223 12.67 33.53 15.98
CA LEU A 223 12.21 32.75 17.13
C LEU A 223 12.76 31.32 17.07
N SER A 224 13.06 30.77 18.24
CA SER A 224 13.45 29.37 18.39
C SER A 224 12.28 28.40 18.17
N LEU A 225 12.59 27.12 17.91
CA LEU A 225 11.59 26.07 17.76
C LEU A 225 10.68 25.93 18.98
N THR A 226 11.24 26.09 20.19
CA THR A 226 10.51 25.99 21.46
C THR A 226 9.55 27.15 21.64
N GLU A 227 9.98 28.39 21.38
CA GLU A 227 9.10 29.56 21.47
C GLU A 227 7.97 29.51 20.44
N MET A 228 8.26 29.09 19.21
CA MET A 228 7.23 28.88 18.18
C MET A 228 6.23 27.79 18.58
N ALA A 229 6.71 26.72 19.20
CA ALA A 229 5.89 25.61 19.66
C ALA A 229 4.95 26.05 20.78
N GLU A 230 5.46 26.78 21.77
CA GLU A 230 4.70 27.34 22.89
C GLU A 230 3.63 28.33 22.40
N ARG A 231 4.00 29.31 21.56
CA ARG A 231 3.05 30.30 21.03
C ARG A 231 1.92 29.69 20.21
N ARG A 232 2.16 28.51 19.63
CA ARG A 232 1.17 27.79 18.81
C ARG A 232 0.51 26.63 19.55
N SER A 233 0.85 26.41 20.82
CA SER A 233 0.37 25.28 21.62
C SER A 233 0.55 23.93 20.92
N VAL A 234 1.70 23.70 20.28
CA VAL A 234 2.07 22.45 19.60
C VAL A 234 3.43 21.96 20.09
N LYS A 235 3.81 20.73 19.72
CA LYS A 235 5.15 20.20 20.01
C LYS A 235 6.20 20.80 19.06
N PRO A 236 7.47 20.97 19.49
CA PRO A 236 8.57 21.43 18.62
C PRO A 236 8.71 20.62 17.33
N GLU A 237 8.49 19.30 17.39
CA GLU A 237 8.49 18.41 16.22
C GLU A 237 7.50 18.84 15.13
N THR A 238 6.36 19.39 15.54
CA THR A 238 5.34 19.88 14.60
C THR A 238 5.78 21.17 13.90
N ILE A 239 6.49 22.06 14.62
CA ILE A 239 7.10 23.26 14.05
C ILE A 239 8.20 22.86 13.08
N ARG A 240 9.10 21.96 13.50
CA ARG A 240 10.20 21.47 12.68
C ARG A 240 9.71 20.86 11.36
N ARG A 241 8.69 19.99 11.43
CA ARG A 241 8.07 19.45 10.21
C ARG A 241 7.51 20.56 9.30
N ALA A 242 6.85 21.56 9.87
CA ALA A 242 6.32 22.68 9.09
C ALA A 242 7.43 23.51 8.42
N LEU A 243 8.54 23.75 9.11
CA LEU A 243 9.70 24.44 8.56
C LEU A 243 10.33 23.64 7.41
N VAL A 244 10.54 22.33 7.58
CA VAL A 244 11.07 21.47 6.51
C VAL A 244 10.17 21.52 5.29
N GLU A 245 8.85 21.46 5.48
CA GLU A 245 7.90 21.54 4.37
C GLU A 245 7.86 22.94 3.72
N LEU A 246 7.99 24.03 4.49
CA LEU A 246 8.13 25.39 3.97
C LEU A 246 9.40 25.53 3.12
N HIS A 247 10.50 24.95 3.57
CA HIS A 247 11.78 24.92 2.85
C HIS A 247 11.69 24.14 1.54
N GLN A 248 11.11 22.94 1.59
CA GLN A 248 10.87 22.11 0.40
C GLN A 248 9.94 22.80 -0.61
N ALA A 249 9.05 23.68 -0.15
CA ALA A 249 8.21 24.50 -1.01
C ALA A 249 8.90 25.80 -1.49
N GLY A 250 10.17 26.02 -1.14
CA GLY A 250 10.93 27.22 -1.50
C GLY A 250 10.49 28.50 -0.78
N GLN A 251 9.66 28.39 0.26
CA GLN A 251 9.11 29.55 0.99
C GLN A 251 10.09 30.14 2.01
N ILE A 252 11.03 29.34 2.50
CA ILE A 252 12.12 29.73 3.40
C ILE A 252 13.39 28.98 3.02
N ASP A 253 14.54 29.45 3.50
CA ASP A 253 15.81 28.72 3.40
C ASP A 253 16.30 28.32 4.79
N LEU A 254 16.26 27.02 5.09
CA LEU A 254 16.72 26.47 6.35
C LEU A 254 18.23 26.24 6.42
N ARG A 255 18.95 26.31 5.30
CA ARG A 255 20.38 25.95 5.28
C ARG A 255 21.23 26.76 6.27
N PRO A 256 21.10 28.09 6.35
CA PRO A 256 21.85 28.87 7.34
C PRO A 256 21.51 28.45 8.77
N TRP A 257 20.21 28.27 9.04
CA TRP A 257 19.72 27.86 10.35
C TRP A 257 20.20 26.45 10.75
N ILE A 258 20.30 25.51 9.81
CA ILE A 258 20.84 24.17 10.05
C ILE A 258 22.31 24.26 10.46
N GLN A 259 23.11 25.07 9.75
CA GLN A 259 24.54 25.25 10.05
C GLN A 259 24.77 25.91 11.41
N GLU A 260 23.87 26.79 11.85
CA GLU A 260 23.95 27.41 13.18
C GLU A 260 23.44 26.50 14.31
N THR A 261 22.39 25.72 14.05
CA THR A 261 21.70 24.94 15.08
C THR A 261 22.40 23.61 15.37
N VAL A 262 22.97 22.97 14.36
CA VAL A 262 23.65 21.67 14.51
C VAL A 262 25.10 21.91 14.95
N PRO A 263 25.61 21.24 16.00
CA PRO A 263 27.01 21.36 16.39
C PRO A 263 27.94 21.03 15.22
N ALA A 264 28.97 21.85 14.99
CA ALA A 264 29.85 21.77 13.81
C ALA A 264 30.39 20.36 13.55
N GLU A 265 30.87 19.67 14.59
CA GLU A 265 31.37 18.29 14.46
C GLU A 265 30.29 17.31 13.99
N ALA A 266 29.08 17.40 14.56
CA ALA A 266 27.96 16.56 14.17
C ALA A 266 27.44 16.89 12.77
N PHE A 267 27.47 18.18 12.40
CA PHE A 267 27.12 18.65 11.06
C PHE A 267 28.08 18.06 10.03
N ASP A 268 29.39 18.22 10.22
CA ASP A 268 30.42 17.72 9.30
C ASP A 268 30.39 16.20 9.16
N GLN A 269 30.24 15.46 10.26
CA GLN A 269 30.09 14.01 10.24
C GLN A 269 28.83 13.57 9.49
N GLY A 270 27.70 14.24 9.76
CA GLY A 270 26.41 13.93 9.16
C GLY A 270 26.37 14.22 7.66
N THR A 271 26.81 15.41 7.24
CA THR A 271 26.83 15.80 5.82
C THR A 271 27.79 14.92 5.02
N SER A 272 29.01 14.70 5.52
CA SER A 272 30.00 13.82 4.87
C SER A 272 29.46 12.39 4.71
N TYR A 273 28.74 11.87 5.70
CA TYR A 273 28.08 10.57 5.58
C TYR A 273 27.04 10.57 4.45
N PHE A 274 26.12 11.55 4.41
CA PHE A 274 25.04 11.56 3.41
C PHE A 274 25.50 11.91 2.00
N GLU A 275 26.62 12.62 1.85
CA GLU A 275 27.27 12.89 0.57
C GLU A 275 27.85 11.61 -0.03
N ALA A 276 28.52 10.79 0.78
CA ALA A 276 29.17 9.56 0.34
C ALA A 276 28.25 8.32 0.35
N ALA A 277 27.10 8.37 1.04
CA ALA A 277 26.25 7.20 1.21
C ALA A 277 25.35 6.91 0.00
N GLU A 278 25.44 5.67 -0.51
CA GLU A 278 24.46 5.11 -1.43
C GLU A 278 23.08 4.91 -0.75
N ASP A 279 23.08 4.48 0.53
CA ASP A 279 21.87 4.34 1.35
C ASP A 279 21.72 5.48 2.37
N ARG A 280 20.79 6.39 2.07
CA ARG A 280 20.48 7.60 2.87
C ARG A 280 19.41 7.37 3.94
N ARG A 281 19.19 6.12 4.38
CA ARG A 281 18.28 5.80 5.50
C ARG A 281 18.86 6.28 6.83
N LEU A 282 18.01 6.97 7.61
CA LEU A 282 18.40 7.54 8.91
C LEU A 282 18.84 6.48 9.93
N ARG A 283 18.25 5.27 9.87
CA ARG A 283 18.59 4.19 10.79
C ARG A 283 20.05 3.75 10.66
N HIS A 284 20.54 3.57 9.43
CA HIS A 284 21.94 3.19 9.20
C HIS A 284 22.90 4.32 9.62
N ALA A 285 22.52 5.57 9.33
CA ALA A 285 23.29 6.73 9.77
C ALA A 285 23.39 6.81 11.31
N TYR A 286 22.28 6.54 12.02
CA TYR A 286 22.25 6.47 13.48
C TYR A 286 23.16 5.35 14.02
N GLU A 287 23.06 4.15 13.45
CA GLU A 287 23.88 3.00 13.86
C GLU A 287 25.37 3.24 13.63
N LYS A 288 25.76 4.01 12.61
CA LYS A 288 27.16 4.28 12.27
C LYS A 288 27.75 5.50 13.00
N LEU A 289 26.99 6.59 13.12
CA LEU A 289 27.48 7.88 13.63
C LEU A 289 27.11 8.13 15.08
N GLY A 290 26.09 7.44 15.62
CA GLY A 290 25.59 7.66 16.98
C GLY A 290 24.93 9.03 17.21
N LEU A 291 24.74 9.82 16.16
CA LEU A 291 24.06 11.13 16.20
C LEU A 291 22.56 10.94 16.36
N ASP A 292 21.89 11.88 17.01
CA ASP A 292 20.43 11.83 17.18
C ASP A 292 19.69 11.96 15.83
N TYR A 293 18.46 11.45 15.79
CA TYR A 293 17.66 11.41 14.56
C TYR A 293 17.30 12.79 14.02
N ASP A 294 17.23 13.84 14.84
CA ASP A 294 16.90 15.18 14.38
C ASP A 294 18.11 15.80 13.69
N THR A 295 19.31 15.70 14.27
CA THR A 295 20.57 16.10 13.64
C THR A 295 20.77 15.41 12.29
N LEU A 296 20.61 14.08 12.25
CA LEU A 296 20.74 13.31 11.02
C LEU A 296 19.72 13.72 9.95
N ARG A 297 18.49 14.06 10.36
CA ARG A 297 17.44 14.49 9.44
C ARG A 297 17.74 15.87 8.83
N LEU A 298 18.30 16.80 9.61
CA LEU A 298 18.71 18.12 9.13
C LEU A 298 19.92 18.03 8.20
N CYS A 299 20.95 17.24 8.55
CA CYS A 299 22.12 17.03 7.69
C CYS A 299 21.71 16.40 6.35
N ARG A 300 20.81 15.41 6.37
CA ARG A 300 20.29 14.79 5.16
C ARG A 300 19.51 15.76 4.27
N LEU A 301 18.71 16.65 4.87
CA LEU A 301 17.99 17.69 4.13
C LEU A 301 18.99 18.63 3.45
N TYR A 302 20.00 19.10 4.19
CA TYR A 302 21.03 20.01 3.69
C TYR A 302 21.78 19.43 2.47
N VAL A 303 22.24 18.18 2.55
CA VAL A 303 22.96 17.50 1.45
C VAL A 303 22.07 17.31 0.22
N ALA A 304 20.79 16.96 0.42
CA ALA A 304 19.85 16.77 -0.68
C ALA A 304 19.67 18.06 -1.50
N ASP A 305 19.58 19.22 -0.83
CA ASP A 305 19.41 20.51 -1.51
C ASP A 305 20.66 20.94 -2.30
N ILE A 306 21.85 20.67 -1.76
CA ILE A 306 23.11 20.96 -2.47
C ILE A 306 23.22 20.10 -3.72
N SER A 307 22.91 18.81 -3.60
CA SER A 307 22.97 17.87 -4.73
C SER A 307 22.01 18.29 -5.85
N ALA A 308 20.76 18.63 -5.51
CA ALA A 308 19.75 19.05 -6.47
C ALA A 308 20.19 20.29 -7.28
N ARG A 309 20.80 21.29 -6.62
CA ARG A 309 21.32 22.49 -7.30
C ARG A 309 22.54 22.22 -8.19
N GLN A 310 23.42 21.32 -7.78
CA GLN A 310 24.59 20.95 -8.60
C GLN A 310 24.16 20.25 -9.89
N ASP A 311 23.12 19.42 -9.83
CA ASP A 311 22.54 18.77 -11.01
C ASP A 311 21.83 19.77 -11.93
N GLU A 312 21.07 20.74 -11.38
CA GLU A 312 20.47 21.84 -12.17
C GLU A 312 21.53 22.68 -12.91
N LEU A 313 22.66 23.00 -12.26
CA LEU A 313 23.76 23.77 -12.86
C LEU A 313 24.49 22.97 -13.96
N ARG A 314 24.64 21.65 -13.79
CA ARG A 314 25.23 20.76 -14.81
C ARG A 314 24.36 20.61 -16.05
N VAL A 315 23.03 20.60 -15.91
CA VAL A 315 22.10 20.52 -17.06
C VAL A 315 22.00 21.85 -17.80
N ALA A 316 22.30 22.97 -17.12
CA ALA A 316 22.28 24.31 -17.69
C ALA A 316 23.62 24.75 -18.32
N SER A 317 24.67 23.92 -18.27
CA SER A 317 26.01 24.19 -18.85
C SER A 317 26.30 23.31 -20.06
#